data_AF-A0A932MAB0-F1
#
_entry.id   AF-A0A932MAB0-F1
#
_cell.length_a   1.000
_cell.length_b   1.000
_cell.length_c   1.000
_cell.angle_alpha   90.00
_cell.angle_beta   90.00
_cell.angle_gamma   90.00
#
_symmetry.space_group_name_H-M   'P 1'
#
loop_
_entity.id
_entity.type
_entity.pdbx_description
1 polymer ?
#
loop_
_entity_poly.entity_id
_entity_poly.type
_entity_poly.pdbx_seq_one_letter_code
_entity_poly.pdbx_strand_id
1 'polypeptide(L)' 'MNAGALEEEGYGRGFKYVAGLDEVGRGPWAGPVVAAAVVLPRGVSHPGIKDSKLLSARKREALAPWIKENAVAWGLGIV' A
#
# COMPACT_ATOMS: atom_id res chain seq x y z
N MET A 1 11.55 -3.56 -12.44
CA MET A 1 10.40 -2.68 -12.75
C MET A 1 10.33 -1.62 -11.66
N ASN A 2 10.26 -0.33 -11.98
CA ASN A 2 10.13 0.74 -10.98
C ASN A 2 8.70 0.69 -10.42
N ALA A 3 8.49 0.82 -9.11
CA ALA A 3 7.17 0.64 -8.48
C ALA A 3 6.08 1.55 -9.09
N GLY A 4 6.46 2.74 -9.57
CA GLY A 4 5.55 3.66 -10.25
C GLY A 4 5.23 3.33 -11.72
N ALA A 5 5.92 2.37 -12.34
CA ALA A 5 5.71 2.07 -13.78
C ALA A 5 4.32 1.49 -14.06
N LEU A 6 3.84 0.58 -13.19
CA LEU A 6 2.49 0.00 -13.30
C LEU A 6 1.40 1.03 -12.99
N GLU A 7 1.69 1.94 -12.05
CA GLU A 7 0.77 3.03 -11.71
C GLU A 7 0.61 4.00 -12.89
N GLU A 8 1.71 4.43 -13.51
CA GLU A 8 1.66 5.32 -14.68
C GLU A 8 1.03 4.64 -15.91
N GLU A 9 1.21 3.34 -16.10
CA GLU A 9 0.48 2.59 -17.13
C GLU A 9 -1.04 2.64 -16.89
N GLY A 10 -1.47 2.46 -15.64
CA GLY A 10 -2.87 2.57 -15.25
C GLY A 10 -3.45 3.94 -15.61
N TYR A 11 -2.74 5.02 -15.25
CA TYR A 11 -3.16 6.37 -15.64
C TYR A 11 -3.12 6.59 -17.16
N GLY A 12 -2.12 6.05 -17.87
CA GLY A 12 -2.02 6.12 -19.33
C GLY A 12 -3.18 5.44 -20.06
N ARG A 13 -3.80 4.44 -19.42
CA ARG A 13 -5.00 3.75 -19.91
C ARG A 13 -6.31 4.47 -19.57
N GLY A 14 -6.26 5.63 -18.91
CA GLY A 14 -7.43 6.44 -18.57
C GLY A 14 -8.10 6.07 -17.24
N PHE A 15 -7.50 5.21 -16.41
CA PHE A 15 -8.04 4.94 -15.08
C PHE A 15 -7.85 6.16 -14.17
N LYS A 16 -8.91 6.55 -13.46
CA LYS A 16 -8.88 7.68 -12.52
C LYS A 16 -8.21 7.33 -11.20
N TYR A 17 -8.32 6.07 -10.76
CA TYR A 17 -7.81 5.58 -9.50
C TYR A 17 -7.02 4.30 -9.72
N VAL A 18 -5.85 4.20 -9.11
CA VAL A 18 -5.01 3.01 -9.09
C VAL A 18 -4.82 2.58 -7.63
N ALA A 19 -5.08 1.31 -7.34
CA ALA A 19 -4.92 0.75 -6.01
C ALA A 19 -3.66 -0.12 -5.94
N GLY A 20 -2.84 0.10 -4.90
CA GLY A 20 -1.82 -0.86 -4.49
C GLY A 20 -2.42 -1.96 -3.61
N LEU A 21 -2.00 -3.20 -3.84
CA LEU A 21 -2.44 -4.39 -3.08
C LEU A 21 -1.24 -5.08 -2.45
N ASP A 22 -1.38 -5.51 -1.20
CA ASP A 22 -0.36 -6.32 -0.51
C ASP A 22 -1.02 -7.16 0.60
N GLU A 23 -0.42 -8.32 0.93
CA GLU A 23 -0.91 -9.24 1.95
C GLU A 23 0.12 -9.62 3.01
N VAL A 24 -0.36 -9.95 4.21
CA VAL A 24 0.43 -10.50 5.30
C VAL A 24 -0.26 -11.73 5.90
N GLY A 25 0.53 -12.61 6.53
CA GLY A 25 -0.02 -13.79 7.20
C GLY A 25 -0.14 -15.05 6.33
N ARG A 26 0.47 -15.08 5.13
CA ARG A 26 0.47 -16.27 4.25
C ARG A 26 1.36 -17.43 4.74
N GLY A 27 2.34 -17.15 5.60
CA GLY A 27 3.36 -18.11 6.06
C GLY A 27 3.25 -18.68 7.48
N PRO A 28 2.64 -17.99 8.47
CA PRO A 28 2.42 -18.54 9.81
C PRO A 28 1.55 -19.81 9.82
N TRP A 29 1.72 -20.62 10.87
CA TRP A 29 0.92 -21.85 11.08
C TRP A 29 -0.51 -21.55 11.58
N ALA A 30 -0.74 -20.36 12.13
CA ALA A 30 -2.01 -19.92 12.67
C ALA A 30 -2.14 -18.40 12.56
N GLY A 31 -3.39 -17.93 12.57
CA GLY A 31 -3.75 -16.53 12.35
C GLY A 31 -4.31 -16.29 10.94
N PRO A 32 -5.09 -15.22 10.75
CA PRO A 32 -5.73 -14.95 9.46
C PRO A 32 -4.72 -14.41 8.44
N VAL A 33 -5.09 -14.53 7.17
CA VAL A 33 -4.45 -13.75 6.10
C VAL A 33 -5.14 -12.40 6.03
N VAL A 34 -4.37 -11.32 6.01
CA VAL A 34 -4.89 -9.97 5.89
C VAL A 34 -4.34 -9.34 4.62
N ALA A 35 -5.23 -8.89 3.75
CA ALA A 35 -4.88 -8.14 2.55
C ALA A 35 -5.32 -6.68 2.68
N ALA A 36 -4.54 -5.76 2.14
CA ALA A 36 -4.84 -4.33 2.11
C ALA A 36 -4.95 -3.82 0.67
N ALA A 37 -5.89 -2.91 0.44
CA ALA A 37 -5.99 -2.12 -0.78
C ALA A 37 -5.89 -0.64 -0.43
N VAL A 38 -5.01 0.10 -1.11
CA VAL A 38 -4.80 1.54 -0.85
C VAL A 38 -4.76 2.29 -2.17
N VAL A 39 -5.62 3.31 -2.31
CA VAL A 39 -5.61 4.28 -3.41
C VAL A 39 -5.02 5.58 -2.88
N LEU A 40 -3.85 5.94 -3.38
CA LEU A 40 -3.17 7.18 -3.06
C LEU A 40 -3.44 8.24 -4.14
N PRO A 41 -3.43 9.55 -3.81
CA PRO A 41 -3.49 10.61 -4.82
C PRO A 41 -2.33 10.49 -5.82
N ARG A 42 -2.61 10.72 -7.10
CA ARG A 42 -1.58 10.66 -8.15
C ARG A 42 -0.41 11.58 -7.84
N GLY A 43 0.80 11.05 -7.91
CA GLY A 43 2.04 11.79 -7.63
C GLY A 43 2.31 12.03 -6.15
N VAL A 44 1.48 11.54 -5.24
CA VAL A 44 1.82 11.58 -3.81
C VAL A 44 3.03 10.69 -3.57
N SER A 45 3.95 11.18 -2.75
CA SER A 45 5.07 10.37 -2.30
C SER A 45 5.40 10.71 -0.86
N HIS A 46 5.80 9.69 -0.11
CA HIS A 46 6.33 9.85 1.23
C HIS A 46 7.66 9.10 1.29
N PRO A 47 8.76 9.71 1.78
CA PRO A 47 10.06 9.08 1.82
C PRO A 47 10.06 7.73 2.54
N GLY A 48 9.19 7.56 3.54
CA GLY A 48 9.03 6.32 4.30
C GLY A 48 8.15 5.23 3.67
N ILE A 49 7.45 5.51 2.56
CA ILE A 49 6.58 4.53 1.87
C ILE A 49 7.33 3.76 0.77
N LYS A 50 8.56 4.16 0.42
CA LYS A 50 9.38 3.39 -0.50
C LYS A 50 10.09 2.24 0.23
N ASP A 51 10.01 1.07 -0.42
CA ASP A 51 10.51 -0.24 0.00
C ASP A 51 11.70 -0.14 0.96
N SER A 52 11.42 -0.43 2.22
CA SER A 52 12.47 -0.94 3.07
C SER A 52 11.91 -2.12 3.83
N LYS A 53 12.31 -3.32 3.38
CA LYS A 53 12.43 -4.56 4.16
C LYS A 53 13.16 -4.40 5.52
N LEU A 54 13.39 -3.16 5.98
CA LEU A 54 14.09 -2.68 7.17
C LEU A 54 13.26 -1.63 7.95
N LEU A 55 11.95 -1.48 7.72
CA LEU A 55 11.10 -0.67 8.60
C LEU A 55 10.89 -1.39 9.94
N SER A 56 11.39 -0.79 11.02
CA SER A 56 11.04 -1.22 12.37
C SER A 56 9.52 -1.14 12.59
N ALA A 57 9.00 -1.94 13.51
CA ALA A 57 7.57 -1.92 13.87
C ALA A 57 7.09 -0.49 14.17
N ARG A 58 7.88 0.28 14.92
CA ARG A 58 7.64 1.69 15.24
C ARG A 58 7.48 2.59 14.01
N LYS A 59 8.30 2.39 12.96
CA LYS A 59 8.17 3.17 11.72
C LYS A 59 6.89 2.80 10.95
N ARG A 60 6.51 1.52 10.95
CA ARG A 60 5.25 1.07 10.32
C ARG A 60 4.02 1.64 11.03
N GLU A 61 4.02 1.61 12.36
CA GLU A 61 2.96 2.21 13.19
C GLU A 61 2.83 3.73 12.96
N ALA A 62 3.94 4.43 12.72
CA ALA A 62 3.90 5.86 12.40
C ALA A 62 3.41 6.16 10.97
N LEU A 63 3.66 5.26 10.01
CA LEU A 63 3.27 5.44 8.61
C LEU A 63 1.80 5.10 8.36
N ALA A 64 1.23 4.15 9.09
CA ALA A 64 -0.16 3.73 8.87
C ALA A 64 -1.18 4.87 9.04
N PRO A 65 -1.12 5.73 10.08
CA PRO A 65 -1.99 6.90 10.19
C PRO A 65 -1.85 7.84 9.00
N TRP A 66 -0.61 8.16 8.61
CA TRP A 66 -0.34 9.04 7.46
C TRP A 66 -0.96 8.48 6.18
N ILE A 67 -0.81 7.18 5.92
CA ILE A 67 -1.41 6.53 4.74
C ILE A 67 -2.93 6.64 4.80
N LYS A 68 -3.55 6.36 5.95
CA LYS A 68 -5.01 6.42 6.10
C LYS A 68 -5.58 7.82 5.92
N GLU A 69 -4.85 8.84 6.36
CA GLU A 69 -5.25 10.25 6.24
C GLU A 69 -5.05 10.82 4.83
N ASN A 70 -4.02 10.36 4.12
CA ASN A 70 -3.65 10.88 2.80
C ASN A 70 -4.19 10.02 1.64
N ALA A 71 -4.71 8.82 1.92
CA ALA A 71 -5.32 7.97 0.91
C ALA A 71 -6.68 8.53 0.48
N VAL A 72 -6.97 8.39 -0.82
CA VAL A 72 -8.31 8.64 -1.36
C VAL A 72 -9.29 7.59 -0.85
N ALA A 73 -8.84 6.33 -0.79
CA ALA A 73 -9.59 5.21 -0.24
C ALA A 73 -8.63 4.13 0.24
N TRP A 74 -9.02 3.37 1.25
CA TRP A 74 -8.32 2.16 1.68
C TRP A 74 -9.30 1.14 2.26
N GLY A 75 -8.91 -0.13 2.26
CA GLY A 75 -9.70 -1.23 2.79
C GLY A 75 -8.84 -2.41 3.22
N LEU A 76 -9.39 -3.23 4.12
CA LEU A 76 -8.78 -4.47 4.59
C LEU A 76 -9.72 -5.64 4.32
N GLY A 77 -9.17 -6.74 3.84
CA GLY A 77 -9.83 -8.04 3.75
C GLY A 77 -9.16 -9.03 4.69
N ILE A 78 -9.95 -9.81 5.42
CA ILE A 78 -9.49 -10.79 6.41
C ILE A 78 -10.10 -12.15 6.04
N VAL A 79 -9.25 -13.18 5.96
CA VAL A 79 -9.64 -14.58 5.67
C VAL A 79 -9.06 -15.51 6.72
#